data_AF-A0A7Z0MUW3-F1
#
_entry.id   AF-A0A7Z0MUW3-F1
#
_cell.length_a   1.000
_cell.length_b   1.000
_cell.length_c   1.000
_cell.angle_alpha   90.00
_cell.angle_beta   90.00
_cell.angle_gamma   90.00
#
_symmetry.space_group_name_H-M   'P 1'
#
loop_
_entity.id
_entity.type
_entity.pdbx_description
1 polymer ?
#
loop_
_entity_poly.entity_id
_entity_poly.type
_entity_poly.pdbx_seq_one_letter_code
_entity_poly.pdbx_strand_id
1 'polypeptide(L)'
;MVLAYSRSGYCDKHAHEAVNEWIKAPGQSGRGGRPWRRLRDQVLKRDGFLCQCEACQTRRMPLVAHEVDHIKSLADGGTADPENLRAINRDCHRPKTQAEAAQGRRRR
;
A
#
# COMPACT_ATOMS: atom_id res chain seq x y z
N MET A 1 -22.28 -29.10 37.65
CA MET A 1 -22.72 -27.71 37.39
C MET A 1 -21.95 -27.23 36.17
N VAL A 2 -22.57 -27.20 34.99
CA VAL A 2 -21.89 -26.86 33.73
C VAL A 2 -21.97 -25.36 33.55
N LEU A 3 -20.85 -24.66 33.63
CA LEU A 3 -20.78 -23.23 33.33
C LEU A 3 -20.94 -23.07 31.82
N ALA A 4 -22.14 -22.64 31.38
CA ALA A 4 -22.40 -22.32 29.99
C ALA A 4 -21.60 -21.05 29.63
N TYR A 5 -20.46 -21.23 28.97
CA TYR A 5 -19.78 -20.12 28.30
C TYR A 5 -20.67 -19.65 27.15
N SER A 6 -20.90 -18.35 27.04
CA SER A 6 -21.63 -17.77 25.91
C SER A 6 -20.92 -18.18 24.61
N ARG A 7 -21.69 -18.42 23.55
CA ARG A 7 -21.18 -18.89 22.25
C ARG A 7 -20.21 -17.89 21.59
N SER A 8 -20.18 -16.65 22.07
CA SER A 8 -19.31 -15.57 21.62
C SER A 8 -17.91 -15.60 22.24
N GLY A 9 -17.70 -16.36 23.30
CA GLY A 9 -16.39 -16.42 23.95
C GLY A 9 -16.10 -15.29 24.94
N TYR A 10 -17.12 -14.49 25.33
CA TYR A 10 -16.97 -13.33 26.24
C TYR A 10 -18.05 -13.35 27.33
N CYS A 11 -17.70 -12.91 28.55
CA CYS A 11 -18.68 -12.75 29.62
C CYS A 11 -19.52 -11.47 29.43
N ASP A 12 -20.70 -11.40 30.05
CA ASP A 12 -21.67 -10.30 29.84
C ASP A 12 -21.08 -8.91 30.10
N LYS A 13 -20.18 -8.78 31.08
CA LYS A 13 -19.49 -7.53 31.40
C LYS A 13 -18.52 -7.07 30.29
N HIS A 14 -17.98 -8.01 29.53
CA HIS A 14 -17.01 -7.76 28.46
C HIS A 14 -17.59 -8.01 27.07
N ALA A 15 -18.91 -8.10 26.92
CA ALA A 15 -19.57 -8.20 25.62
C ALA A 15 -19.25 -7.00 24.71
N HIS A 16 -18.99 -5.82 25.31
CA HIS A 16 -18.59 -4.61 24.59
C HIS A 16 -17.16 -4.67 24.01
N GLU A 17 -16.32 -5.63 24.42
CA GLU A 17 -14.98 -5.80 23.83
C GLU A 17 -15.04 -6.57 22.51
N ALA A 18 -16.11 -7.34 22.28
CA ALA A 18 -16.33 -8.04 21.02
C ALA A 18 -16.57 -7.07 19.84
N VAL A 19 -17.05 -5.85 20.09
CA VAL A 19 -17.19 -4.81 19.04
C VAL A 19 -15.88 -4.06 18.75
N ASN A 20 -14.84 -4.24 19.59
CA ASN A 20 -13.50 -3.72 19.33
C ASN A 20 -12.65 -4.69 18.48
N GLU A 21 -13.25 -5.73 17.90
CA GLU A 21 -12.58 -6.54 16.90
C GLU A 21 -12.06 -5.63 15.78
N TRP A 22 -10.83 -5.90 15.33
CA TRP A 22 -10.18 -5.25 14.19
C TRP A 22 -10.91 -5.61 12.89
N ILE A 23 -12.16 -5.18 12.74
CA ILE A 23 -12.93 -5.31 11.51
C ILE A 23 -12.27 -4.36 10.52
N LYS A 24 -11.47 -4.93 9.60
CA LYS A 24 -10.91 -4.16 8.50
C LYS A 24 -12.08 -3.52 7.74
N ALA A 25 -12.06 -2.20 7.62
CA ALA A 25 -13.08 -1.48 6.87
C ALA A 25 -13.22 -2.11 5.46
N PRO A 26 -14.45 -2.45 5.02
CA PRO A 26 -14.68 -2.94 3.67
C PRO A 26 -14.13 -1.89 2.68
N GLY A 27 -13.29 -2.30 1.74
CA GLY A 27 -12.63 -1.40 0.78
C GLY A 27 -11.19 -0.99 1.13
N GLN A 28 -10.72 -1.23 2.36
CA GLN A 28 -9.28 -1.13 2.68
C GLN A 28 -8.54 -2.43 2.33
N SER A 29 -8.82 -3.03 1.18
CA SER A 29 -7.95 -4.08 0.67
C SER A 29 -6.65 -3.42 0.23
N GLY A 30 -5.67 -3.37 1.13
CA GLY A 30 -4.37 -2.79 0.85
C GLY A 30 -3.63 -3.47 -0.32
N ARG A 31 -2.34 -3.15 -0.45
CA ARG A 31 -1.42 -3.60 -1.51
C ARG A 31 -1.09 -5.11 -1.50
N GLY A 32 -2.00 -5.96 -1.00
CA GLY A 32 -1.81 -7.41 -0.86
C GLY A 32 -2.87 -8.27 -1.56
N GLY A 33 -4.00 -7.70 -2.01
CA GLY A 33 -5.10 -8.47 -2.62
C GLY A 33 -4.86 -8.91 -4.07
N ARG A 34 -5.70 -9.83 -4.58
CA ARG A 34 -5.69 -10.26 -5.98
C ARG A 34 -5.85 -9.10 -6.98
N PRO A 35 -6.73 -8.10 -6.75
CA PRO A 35 -6.84 -6.93 -7.62
C PRO A 35 -5.52 -6.15 -7.72
N TRP A 36 -4.88 -5.90 -6.58
CA TRP A 36 -3.59 -5.20 -6.53
C TRP A 36 -2.48 -5.98 -7.26
N ARG A 37 -2.41 -7.31 -7.10
CA ARG A 37 -1.42 -8.12 -7.82
C ARG A 37 -1.56 -7.98 -9.34
N ARG A 38 -2.79 -8.02 -9.87
CA ARG A 38 -3.06 -7.80 -11.30
C ARG A 38 -2.64 -6.41 -11.76
N LEU A 39 -2.99 -5.38 -10.99
CA LEU A 39 -2.61 -4.00 -11.29
C LEU A 39 -1.08 -3.81 -11.27
N ARG A 40 -0.42 -4.38 -10.26
CA ARG A 40 1.05 -4.39 -10.16
C ARG A 40 1.67 -5.04 -11.39
N ASP A 41 1.20 -6.21 -11.78
CA ASP A 41 1.74 -6.93 -12.94
C ASP A 41 1.48 -6.17 -14.25
N GLN A 42 0.31 -5.52 -14.39
CA GLN A 42 0.00 -4.65 -15.52
C GLN A 42 0.98 -3.48 -15.62
N VAL A 43 1.23 -2.78 -14.51
CA VAL A 43 2.16 -1.63 -14.48
C VAL A 43 3.60 -2.07 -14.76
N LEU A 44 4.07 -3.17 -14.17
CA LEU A 44 5.41 -3.70 -14.43
C LEU A 44 5.59 -4.09 -15.90
N LYS A 45 4.58 -4.72 -16.52
CA LYS A 45 4.63 -5.09 -17.94
C LYS A 45 4.63 -3.85 -18.84
N ARG A 46 3.75 -2.87 -18.56
CA ARG A 46 3.71 -1.59 -19.29
C ARG A 46 5.06 -0.90 -19.28
N ASP A 47 5.72 -0.90 -18.13
CA ASP A 47 6.98 -0.21 -17.90
C ASP A 47 8.21 -1.06 -18.28
N GLY A 48 8.01 -2.23 -18.90
CA GLY A 48 9.08 -3.12 -19.36
C GLY A 48 9.95 -3.70 -18.24
N PHE A 49 9.43 -3.77 -17.01
CA PHE A 49 10.18 -4.11 -15.80
C PHE A 49 11.38 -3.18 -15.53
N LEU A 50 11.36 -1.97 -16.09
CA LEU A 50 12.38 -0.93 -15.89
C LEU A 50 11.86 0.16 -14.97
N CYS A 51 12.76 0.75 -14.19
CA CYS A 51 12.46 1.84 -13.27
C CYS A 51 12.09 3.10 -14.05
N GLN A 52 10.90 3.61 -13.81
CA GLN A 52 10.35 4.82 -14.43
C GLN A 52 10.43 6.04 -13.51
N CYS A 53 11.33 6.05 -12.52
CA CYS A 53 11.59 7.29 -11.79
C CYS A 53 12.33 8.30 -12.68
N GLU A 54 12.19 9.60 -12.40
CA GLU A 54 12.78 10.68 -13.21
C GLU A 54 14.28 10.48 -13.44
N ALA A 55 15.01 10.11 -12.39
CA ALA A 55 16.45 9.84 -12.47
C ALA A 55 16.82 8.61 -13.31
N CYS A 56 15.90 7.65 -13.51
CA CYS A 56 16.13 6.49 -14.37
C CYS A 56 15.65 6.72 -15.80
N GLN A 57 14.64 7.56 -16.02
CA GLN A 57 14.18 7.92 -17.37
C GLN A 57 15.24 8.69 -18.17
N THR A 58 16.11 9.44 -17.49
CA THR A 58 17.21 10.20 -18.12
C THR A 58 18.49 9.38 -18.29
N ARG A 59 18.56 8.16 -17.74
CA ARG A 59 19.73 7.28 -17.88
C ARG A 59 19.67 6.53 -19.20
N ARG A 60 20.83 6.36 -19.84
CA ARG A 60 20.97 5.43 -20.98
C ARG A 60 20.55 4.00 -20.64
N MET A 61 20.79 3.59 -19.38
CA MET A 61 20.45 2.28 -18.86
C MET A 61 19.66 2.45 -17.55
N PRO A 62 18.32 2.39 -17.59
CA PRO A 62 17.48 2.39 -16.40
C PRO A 62 17.75 1.16 -15.52
N LEU A 63 17.53 1.31 -14.21
CA LEU A 63 17.61 0.18 -13.28
C LEU A 63 16.40 -0.75 -13.44
N VAL A 64 16.56 -2.02 -13.09
CA VAL A 64 15.43 -2.98 -13.03
C VAL A 64 14.44 -2.56 -11.94
N ALA A 65 13.16 -2.55 -12.28
CA ALA A 65 12.08 -2.31 -11.33
C ALA A 65 11.76 -3.58 -10.52
N HIS A 66 11.51 -3.40 -9.23
CA HIS A 66 11.14 -4.48 -8.31
C HIS A 66 9.73 -4.29 -7.75
N GLU A 67 9.27 -3.03 -7.76
CA GLU A 67 8.09 -2.58 -7.04
C GLU A 67 7.29 -1.63 -7.93
N VAL A 68 6.04 -1.37 -7.52
CA VAL A 68 5.17 -0.37 -8.13
C VAL A 68 4.82 0.63 -7.06
N ASP A 69 4.99 1.91 -7.38
CA ASP A 69 4.77 3.00 -6.46
C ASP A 69 3.96 4.12 -7.11
N HIS A 70 3.33 4.94 -6.27
CA HIS A 70 2.51 6.06 -6.73
C HIS A 70 3.42 7.22 -7.16
N ILE A 71 3.13 7.84 -8.30
CA ILE A 71 3.81 9.06 -8.76
C ILE A 71 3.51 10.19 -7.77
N LYS A 72 2.22 10.42 -7.48
CA LYS A 72 1.74 11.25 -6.38
C LYS A 72 1.25 10.37 -5.23
N SER A 73 1.79 10.56 -4.03
CA SER A 73 1.39 9.76 -2.87
C SER A 73 -0.11 9.91 -2.54
N LEU A 74 -0.73 8.89 -1.94
CA LEU A 74 -2.13 8.98 -1.49
C LEU A 74 -2.34 10.11 -0.47
N ALA A 75 -1.35 10.36 0.40
CA ALA A 75 -1.38 11.46 1.37
C ALA A 75 -1.36 12.84 0.70
N ASP A 76 -0.81 12.92 -0.51
CA ASP A 76 -0.80 14.13 -1.34
C ASP A 76 -1.99 14.19 -2.32
N GLY A 77 -3.00 13.33 -2.16
CA GLY A 77 -4.17 13.26 -3.02
C GLY A 77 -3.92 12.57 -4.37
N GLY A 78 -2.96 11.65 -4.43
CA GLY A 78 -2.84 10.72 -5.54
C GLY A 78 -3.91 9.63 -5.51
N THR A 79 -4.07 8.92 -6.63
CA THR A 79 -5.03 7.82 -6.79
C THR A 79 -4.33 6.48 -7.01
N ALA A 80 -5.06 5.37 -6.87
CA ALA A 80 -4.55 4.03 -7.20
C ALA A 80 -4.72 3.68 -8.69
N ASP A 81 -5.00 4.66 -9.55
CA ASP A 81 -5.19 4.44 -10.97
C ASP A 81 -3.87 4.07 -11.64
N PRO A 82 -3.88 3.23 -12.69
CA PRO A 82 -2.66 2.82 -13.40
C PRO A 82 -1.80 4.00 -13.85
N GLU A 83 -2.40 5.13 -14.18
CA GLU A 83 -1.71 6.35 -14.63
C GLU A 83 -0.90 7.04 -13.53
N ASN A 84 -1.35 6.95 -12.27
CA ASN A 84 -0.61 7.44 -11.12
C ASN A 84 0.34 6.39 -10.54
N LEU A 85 0.49 5.22 -11.17
CA LEU A 85 1.40 4.16 -10.74
C LEU A 85 2.58 4.05 -11.70
N ARG A 86 3.77 3.78 -11.15
CA ARG A 86 4.99 3.53 -11.92
C ARG A 86 5.81 2.39 -11.35
N ALA A 87 6.46 1.63 -12.21
CA ALA A 87 7.48 0.68 -11.85
C ALA A 87 8.71 1.41 -11.30
N ILE A 88 9.23 0.95 -10.16
CA ILE A 88 10.35 1.59 -9.48
C ILE A 88 11.34 0.56 -8.94
N ASN A 89 12.62 0.92 -8.98
CA ASN A 89 13.69 0.17 -8.33
C ASN A 89 13.69 0.47 -6.81
N ARG A 90 14.06 -0.52 -5.98
CA ARG A 90 14.08 -0.38 -4.51
C ARG A 90 14.97 0.77 -4.02
N ASP A 91 16.13 0.94 -4.63
CA ASP A 91 17.08 1.99 -4.26
C ASP A 91 16.62 3.37 -4.71
N CYS A 92 15.80 3.45 -5.76
CA CYS A 92 15.12 4.69 -6.15
C CYS A 92 13.88 4.97 -5.30
N HIS A 93 13.19 3.93 -4.82
CA HIS A 93 11.98 4.06 -4.02
C HIS A 93 12.28 4.57 -2.61
N ARG A 94 13.31 4.02 -1.95
CA ARG A 94 13.73 4.44 -0.60
C ARG A 94 13.89 5.96 -0.42
N PRO A 95 14.64 6.70 -1.26
CA PRO A 95 14.78 8.15 -1.12
C PRO A 95 13.46 8.90 -1.39
N LYS A 96 12.62 8.43 -2.33
CA LYS A 96 11.29 9.01 -2.57
C LYS A 96 10.43 8.92 -1.30
N THR A 97 10.33 7.73 -0.71
CA THR A 97 9.53 7.52 0.51
C THR A 97 10.02 8.40 1.65
N GLN A 98 11.35 8.55 1.82
CA GLN A 98 11.92 9.44 2.83
C GLN A 98 11.55 10.91 2.59
N ALA A 99 11.63 11.38 1.34
CA ALA A 99 11.26 12.75 0.97
C ALA A 99 9.76 13.00 1.21
N GLU A 100 8.90 12.07 0.85
CA GLU A 100 7.45 12.15 1.09
C GLU A 100 7.13 12.15 2.59
N ALA A 101 7.78 11.28 3.37
CA ALA A 101 7.61 11.23 4.82
C ALA A 101 8.05 12.55 5.48
N ALA A 102 9.18 13.12 5.05
CA ALA A 102 9.64 14.42 5.53
C ALA A 102 8.66 15.55 5.19
N GLN A 103 8.12 15.56 3.96
CA GLN A 103 7.09 16.51 3.56
C GLN A 103 5.80 16.36 4.39
N GLY A 104 5.34 15.13 4.60
CA GLY A 104 4.16 14.86 5.42
C GLY A 104 4.31 15.32 6.87
N ARG A 105 5.52 15.25 7.44
CA ARG A 105 5.82 15.79 8.78
C ARG A 105 5.80 17.32 8.82
N ARG A 106 6.23 17.99 7.75
CA ARG A 106 6.22 19.47 7.66
C ARG A 106 4.82 20.06 7.50
N ARG A 107 3.85 19.27 7.03
CA ARG A 107 2.46 19.69 6.81
C ARG A 107 1.54 19.42 8.00
N ARG A 108 2.04 18.77 9.04
CA ARG A 108 1.35 18.56 10.32
C ARG A 108 1.68 19.72 11.26
#